data_AF-A0A6J1EGR9-F1
#
_entry.id   AF-A0A6J1EGR9-F1
#
_cell.length_a   1.000
_cell.length_b   1.000
_cell.length_c   1.000
_cell.angle_alpha   90.00
_cell.angle_beta   90.00
_cell.angle_gamma   90.00
#
_symmetry.space_group_name_H-M   'P 1'
#
loop_
_entity.id
_entity.type
_entity.pdbx_description
1 polymer ?
#
loop_
_entity_poly.entity_id
_entity_poly.type
_entity_poly.pdbx_seq_one_letter_code
_entity_poly.pdbx_strand_id
1 'polypeptide(L)'
;MLPISYVNSLHLYHTIRPSGRNKNKRKKGNLVNSAQQCYNNRPHPVFYNFLSVPSGNDTHSPSMASDADGGSFLSTDFRKEAEEVVDHSGTAHELCLPHRRHCLSLMDDTAASRWVISFSDEFRHHKKFKLEPDSIAIDDGGGSSAHGSTSLSLSRSSSSDSLSTGFRAHIWTYNQRYVAAEAVEEAAAAIINAEESAAEEDASADGMRLLHLLVACAEAVACRDRSHASILLSELRANALVLGSSFQRVASCFVQGLADRLALVQPLGYVGFGLPMMSRADHSSERKKKEEALNLVYEIYPHIQFGHFVANSSILEVFEGENSVHVLDLGMAFGLPYGHQWRSLIESLAECPNRQLLRVTGIGLSVNRYRLMGEKLKSHAEEFGVQVEVLAVEGNLENLRPQDIKLHDGEALVITSIFQMHGVVKESRGALTSVLRMIYDLSPKALVLVEQDSNHNGPFFLGRFMEALHYYSAIFDSLDAMLPKYDTRRAKIEQFYFAEEIKNIVSCEGMARVERHERVDQWRRRMSRAGFQAAPIKVMAQGKQWIGKFKASESYTVVEEKGCLVLGWKSKPIVAASCWKC
;
A
#
# COMPACT_ATOMS: atom_id res chain seq x y z
N MET A 1 18.95 21.08 -5.27
CA MET A 1 18.16 19.82 -5.30
C MET A 1 19.10 18.64 -5.13
N LEU A 2 18.89 17.72 -4.18
CA LEU A 2 19.56 16.41 -4.19
C LEU A 2 18.68 15.43 -4.96
N PRO A 3 19.02 15.01 -6.19
CA PRO A 3 18.19 14.07 -6.92
C PRO A 3 18.37 12.67 -6.31
N ILE A 4 17.30 11.88 -6.42
CA ILE A 4 17.23 10.41 -6.31
C ILE A 4 18.51 9.66 -6.78
N SER A 5 19.33 10.24 -7.66
CA SER A 5 20.65 9.75 -8.07
C SER A 5 21.63 9.44 -6.92
N TYR A 6 21.63 10.23 -5.84
CA TYR A 6 22.61 10.03 -4.74
C TYR A 6 22.20 8.92 -3.78
N VAL A 7 20.91 8.86 -3.48
CA VAL A 7 20.25 7.77 -2.76
C VAL A 7 20.47 6.44 -3.51
N ASN A 8 20.33 6.44 -4.83
CA ASN A 8 20.64 5.29 -5.68
C ASN A 8 22.11 4.85 -5.62
N SER A 9 23.05 5.78 -5.43
CA SER A 9 24.49 5.48 -5.34
C SER A 9 24.83 4.67 -4.07
N LEU A 10 24.22 4.99 -2.93
CA LEU A 10 24.39 4.24 -1.67
C LEU A 10 23.70 2.86 -1.70
N HIS A 11 22.57 2.72 -2.41
CA HIS A 11 21.91 1.42 -2.59
C HIS A 11 22.83 0.39 -3.27
N LEU A 12 23.56 0.83 -4.30
CA LEU A 12 24.52 -0.01 -5.04
C LEU A 12 25.70 -0.45 -4.16
N TYR A 13 26.16 0.39 -3.24
CA TYR A 13 27.26 0.04 -2.32
C TYR A 13 26.87 -1.04 -1.28
N HIS A 14 25.61 -1.06 -0.82
CA HIS A 14 25.16 -2.04 0.17
C HIS A 14 24.55 -3.33 -0.41
N THR A 15 24.27 -3.36 -1.72
CA THR A 15 23.62 -4.51 -2.37
C THR A 15 24.62 -5.44 -3.10
N ILE A 16 25.90 -5.07 -3.22
CA ILE A 16 26.93 -5.88 -3.90
C ILE A 16 27.95 -6.46 -2.90
N ARG A 17 27.73 -7.71 -2.48
CA ARG A 17 28.70 -8.84 -2.35
C ARG A 17 27.97 -10.02 -1.68
N PRO A 18 28.15 -11.27 -2.15
CA PRO A 18 29.47 -11.85 -2.44
C PRO A 18 29.55 -12.75 -3.69
N SER A 19 30.59 -12.60 -4.51
CA SER A 19 31.18 -13.68 -5.32
C SER A 19 32.37 -13.14 -6.11
N GLY A 20 33.51 -13.83 -6.04
CA GLY A 20 34.68 -13.49 -6.86
C GLY A 20 36.00 -13.90 -6.20
N ARG A 21 36.25 -15.21 -6.16
CA ARG A 21 37.60 -15.77 -5.90
C ARG A 21 38.57 -15.20 -6.93
N ASN A 22 39.68 -14.60 -6.49
CA ASN A 22 40.90 -14.64 -7.30
C ASN A 22 42.12 -14.89 -6.42
N LYS A 23 42.87 -15.94 -6.77
CA LYS A 23 44.12 -16.34 -6.16
C LYS A 23 45.21 -15.40 -6.70
N ASN A 24 45.97 -14.74 -5.83
CA ASN A 24 47.43 -14.80 -5.92
C ASN A 24 48.17 -14.25 -4.70
N LYS A 25 49.37 -14.82 -4.56
CA LYS A 25 50.25 -14.96 -3.39
C LYS A 25 50.93 -13.66 -2.90
N ARG A 26 51.15 -13.67 -1.58
CA ARG A 26 52.36 -13.23 -0.84
C ARG A 26 52.76 -11.75 -0.88
N LYS A 27 52.65 -11.09 0.28
CA LYS A 27 53.82 -10.77 1.13
C LYS A 27 53.39 -10.49 2.57
N LYS A 28 54.17 -11.05 3.50
CA LYS A 28 54.07 -10.93 4.96
C LYS A 28 54.55 -9.53 5.41
N GLY A 29 53.92 -9.00 6.47
CA GLY A 29 54.41 -7.87 7.27
C GLY A 29 53.44 -7.62 8.42
N ASN A 30 53.83 -8.03 9.63
CA ASN A 30 53.05 -8.06 10.88
C ASN A 30 52.80 -6.67 11.50
N LEU A 31 51.65 -6.51 12.18
CA LEU A 31 51.46 -5.89 13.52
C LEU A 31 49.94 -5.85 13.81
N VAL A 32 49.38 -6.88 14.48
CA VAL A 32 49.06 -6.97 15.93
C VAL A 32 47.80 -6.19 16.36
N ASN A 33 46.75 -6.98 16.61
CA ASN A 33 45.72 -6.95 17.67
C ASN A 33 44.90 -5.69 17.97
N SER A 34 43.56 -5.83 17.85
CA SER A 34 42.67 -6.06 19.01
C SER A 34 41.19 -5.97 18.62
N ALA A 35 40.53 -7.12 18.39
CA ALA A 35 39.08 -7.30 18.57
C ALA A 35 38.67 -8.77 18.29
N GLN A 36 39.13 -9.72 19.10
CA GLN A 36 38.53 -11.06 19.12
C GLN A 36 38.77 -11.74 20.47
N GLN A 37 38.03 -11.33 21.49
CA GLN A 37 37.92 -12.08 22.73
C GLN A 37 36.54 -11.83 23.32
N CYS A 38 35.66 -12.82 23.18
CA CYS A 38 34.56 -13.17 24.10
C CYS A 38 33.58 -14.11 23.40
N TYR A 39 34.00 -15.34 23.10
CA TYR A 39 33.11 -16.51 23.03
C TYR A 39 33.99 -17.75 23.22
N ASN A 40 34.10 -18.20 24.47
CA ASN A 40 34.25 -19.60 24.83
C ASN A 40 34.34 -19.70 26.36
N ASN A 41 33.28 -20.23 26.97
CA ASN A 41 33.37 -21.17 28.08
C ASN A 41 32.01 -21.88 28.22
N ARG A 42 31.97 -23.15 27.82
CA ARG A 42 30.98 -24.15 28.27
C ARG A 42 31.54 -24.86 29.51
N PRO A 43 30.70 -25.64 30.21
CA PRO A 43 30.87 -27.09 30.09
C PRO A 43 29.55 -27.87 29.91
N HIS A 44 29.67 -29.06 29.29
CA HIS A 44 28.68 -30.13 29.17
C HIS A 44 28.68 -31.05 30.42
N PRO A 45 27.63 -31.88 30.63
CA PRO A 45 27.68 -33.33 30.30
C PRO A 45 26.32 -33.85 29.75
N VAL A 46 26.05 -35.06 29.22
CA VAL A 46 26.74 -36.28 28.71
C VAL A 46 25.67 -37.09 27.92
N PHE A 47 26.16 -37.92 27.00
CA PHE A 47 25.57 -38.87 26.03
C PHE A 47 24.42 -39.83 26.44
N TYR A 48 23.64 -40.29 25.44
CA TYR A 48 23.56 -41.70 25.00
C TYR A 48 23.15 -41.85 23.51
N ASN A 49 23.82 -42.79 22.83
CA ASN A 49 23.67 -43.29 21.44
C ASN A 49 22.36 -44.12 21.23
N PHE A 50 21.85 -44.52 20.05
CA PHE A 50 22.44 -45.33 18.96
C PHE A 50 21.53 -45.39 17.69
N LEU A 51 22.08 -46.04 16.66
CA LEU A 51 21.81 -46.10 15.20
C LEU A 51 20.60 -46.92 14.68
N SER A 52 20.11 -46.53 13.49
CA SER A 52 19.73 -47.25 12.24
C SER A 52 19.03 -48.65 12.19
N VAL A 53 17.86 -48.69 11.49
CA VAL A 53 17.22 -49.60 10.44
C VAL A 53 17.77 -51.05 10.26
N PRO A 54 17.04 -52.17 9.86
CA PRO A 54 15.86 -52.29 8.94
C PRO A 54 14.83 -53.51 9.08
N SER A 55 13.80 -53.51 8.20
CA SER A 55 13.06 -54.62 7.50
C SER A 55 12.40 -55.86 8.19
N GLY A 56 11.12 -56.13 7.83
CA GLY A 56 10.66 -57.44 7.26
C GLY A 56 9.65 -58.33 8.02
N ASN A 57 8.49 -58.61 7.37
CA ASN A 57 7.59 -59.82 7.38
C ASN A 57 7.02 -60.37 8.72
N ASP A 58 5.87 -61.05 8.84
CA ASP A 58 4.79 -61.61 7.99
C ASP A 58 3.63 -62.10 8.91
N THR A 59 2.52 -62.55 8.31
CA THR A 59 1.41 -63.44 8.81
C THR A 59 0.20 -62.78 9.51
N HIS A 60 -1.10 -63.13 9.31
CA HIS A 60 -1.81 -64.20 8.58
C HIS A 60 -3.29 -63.76 8.26
N SER A 61 -3.85 -64.36 7.21
CA SER A 61 -5.18 -64.30 6.52
C SER A 61 -6.42 -64.84 7.34
N PRO A 62 -7.65 -65.14 6.80
CA PRO A 62 -8.20 -65.16 5.40
C PRO A 62 -9.72 -64.83 5.13
N SER A 63 -10.08 -64.92 3.82
CA SER A 63 -11.36 -65.33 3.15
C SER A 63 -12.15 -64.21 2.42
N MET A 64 -12.73 -64.34 1.20
CA MET A 64 -12.80 -65.41 0.16
C MET A 64 -13.35 -64.82 -1.19
N ALA A 65 -12.85 -65.35 -2.33
CA ALA A 65 -13.35 -65.55 -3.74
C ALA A 65 -14.46 -64.65 -4.37
N SER A 66 -14.58 -64.40 -5.70
CA SER A 66 -14.30 -65.20 -6.92
C SER A 66 -14.34 -64.38 -8.26
N ASP A 67 -13.48 -64.78 -9.23
CA ASP A 67 -13.60 -64.94 -10.72
C ASP A 67 -14.00 -63.79 -11.69
N ALA A 68 -13.15 -63.39 -12.67
CA ALA A 68 -12.85 -63.92 -14.05
C ALA A 68 -13.91 -63.47 -15.10
N ASP A 69 -13.68 -63.03 -16.35
CA ASP A 69 -12.74 -63.20 -17.47
C ASP A 69 -12.68 -61.85 -18.25
N GLY A 70 -11.75 -61.46 -19.15
CA GLY A 70 -11.05 -62.17 -20.23
C GLY A 70 -11.50 -61.60 -21.60
N GLY A 71 -10.60 -61.00 -22.40
CA GLY A 71 -10.91 -60.58 -23.79
C GLY A 71 -9.98 -59.55 -24.42
N SER A 72 -9.11 -60.02 -25.31
CA SER A 72 -7.98 -59.35 -26.01
C SER A 72 -8.23 -59.09 -27.51
N PHE A 73 -7.49 -58.14 -28.12
CA PHE A 73 -6.83 -58.08 -29.46
C PHE A 73 -6.91 -56.64 -30.07
N LEU A 74 -5.80 -55.89 -30.24
CA LEU A 74 -4.82 -55.86 -31.36
C LEU A 74 -5.45 -55.48 -32.72
N SER A 75 -4.90 -54.66 -33.63
CA SER A 75 -3.71 -53.79 -33.73
C SER A 75 -3.76 -53.11 -35.13
N THR A 76 -2.93 -52.08 -35.35
CA THR A 76 -2.36 -51.59 -36.64
C THR A 76 -3.27 -50.98 -37.73
N ASP A 77 -2.88 -50.06 -38.62
CA ASP A 77 -1.84 -49.01 -38.72
C ASP A 77 -2.00 -48.35 -40.13
N PHE A 78 -1.42 -47.15 -40.33
CA PHE A 78 -0.97 -46.53 -41.61
C PHE A 78 -1.90 -45.86 -42.69
N ARG A 79 -1.70 -44.52 -42.79
CA ARG A 79 -1.33 -43.62 -43.94
C ARG A 79 -2.17 -43.40 -45.23
N LYS A 80 -2.32 -42.08 -45.50
CA LYS A 80 -1.98 -41.24 -46.69
C LYS A 80 -2.98 -40.97 -47.83
N GLU A 81 -3.08 -39.66 -48.15
CA GLU A 81 -3.15 -38.95 -49.46
C GLU A 81 -4.33 -39.27 -50.39
N ALA A 82 -4.87 -38.40 -51.25
CA ALA A 82 -4.77 -36.97 -51.58
C ALA A 82 -5.84 -36.70 -52.68
N GLU A 83 -6.21 -35.42 -52.89
CA GLU A 83 -6.69 -34.81 -54.17
C GLU A 83 -7.96 -35.38 -54.87
N GLU A 84 -8.75 -34.68 -55.69
CA GLU A 84 -9.08 -33.30 -56.05
C GLU A 84 -10.14 -33.43 -57.20
N VAL A 85 -10.83 -32.34 -57.60
CA VAL A 85 -11.50 -32.13 -58.92
C VAL A 85 -12.90 -32.77 -59.14
N VAL A 86 -13.96 -32.20 -59.74
CA VAL A 86 -14.52 -30.86 -60.08
C VAL A 86 -15.87 -31.12 -60.82
N ASP A 87 -16.85 -30.21 -60.66
CA ASP A 87 -18.02 -29.89 -61.52
C ASP A 87 -19.13 -30.96 -61.80
N HIS A 88 -20.44 -30.68 -61.92
CA HIS A 88 -21.14 -29.61 -62.64
C HIS A 88 -22.67 -29.58 -62.33
N SER A 89 -23.25 -28.38 -62.42
CA SER A 89 -24.60 -28.01 -62.92
C SER A 89 -25.91 -28.63 -62.36
N GLY A 90 -26.85 -27.76 -61.95
CA GLY A 90 -28.29 -28.09 -61.86
C GLY A 90 -29.15 -27.04 -61.16
N THR A 91 -29.87 -26.24 -61.94
CA THR A 91 -30.84 -25.18 -61.60
C THR A 91 -32.09 -25.65 -60.82
N ALA A 92 -32.61 -24.81 -59.89
CA ALA A 92 -33.99 -24.24 -59.88
C ALA A 92 -34.62 -24.00 -58.49
N HIS A 93 -35.18 -22.79 -58.34
CA HIS A 93 -36.36 -22.36 -57.55
C HIS A 93 -36.38 -22.35 -55.99
N GLU A 94 -36.38 -21.10 -55.49
CA GLU A 94 -37.37 -20.48 -54.59
C GLU A 94 -37.42 -20.74 -53.06
N LEU A 95 -37.55 -19.60 -52.35
CA LEU A 95 -38.17 -19.32 -51.03
C LEU A 95 -37.29 -19.19 -49.77
N CYS A 96 -37.14 -17.93 -49.37
CA CYS A 96 -37.33 -17.32 -48.04
C CYS A 96 -36.46 -17.67 -46.80
N LEU A 97 -35.91 -16.58 -46.25
CA LEU A 97 -35.52 -16.27 -44.85
C LEU A 97 -34.05 -16.52 -44.40
N PRO A 98 -33.52 -15.65 -43.53
CA PRO A 98 -32.12 -15.21 -43.64
C PRO A 98 -31.16 -16.12 -42.87
N HIS A 99 -30.14 -16.59 -43.59
CA HIS A 99 -28.99 -17.26 -43.01
C HIS A 99 -28.11 -16.28 -42.22
N ARG A 100 -27.74 -16.72 -41.00
CA ARG A 100 -26.52 -16.35 -40.30
C ARG A 100 -25.36 -16.22 -41.31
N ARG A 101 -24.82 -15.01 -41.46
CA ARG A 101 -23.46 -14.86 -41.99
C ARG A 101 -22.49 -15.02 -40.83
N HIS A 102 -21.80 -16.15 -40.82
CA HIS A 102 -20.42 -16.18 -40.36
C HIS A 102 -19.65 -15.17 -41.22
N CYS A 103 -19.24 -14.06 -40.61
CA CYS A 103 -18.20 -13.21 -41.16
C CYS A 103 -16.96 -13.44 -40.29
N LEU A 104 -16.00 -14.17 -40.85
CA LEU A 104 -14.59 -13.97 -40.53
C LEU A 104 -14.27 -12.53 -40.92
N SER A 105 -14.14 -11.63 -39.94
CA SER A 105 -13.48 -10.36 -40.14
C SER A 105 -12.15 -10.38 -39.40
N LEU A 106 -11.11 -10.05 -40.17
CA LEU A 106 -9.77 -9.79 -39.72
C LEU A 106 -9.74 -9.00 -38.40
N MET A 107 -8.77 -9.38 -37.58
CA MET A 107 -8.33 -8.62 -36.42
C MET A 107 -8.14 -7.15 -36.80
N ASP A 108 -8.89 -6.29 -36.13
CA ASP A 108 -8.65 -4.85 -36.11
C ASP A 108 -8.55 -4.46 -34.62
N ASP A 109 -7.36 -4.02 -34.22
CA ASP A 109 -6.94 -3.67 -32.86
C ASP A 109 -7.54 -2.33 -32.36
N THR A 110 -8.75 -1.99 -32.82
CA THR A 110 -9.38 -0.68 -32.59
C THR A 110 -10.53 -0.69 -31.58
N ALA A 111 -10.82 -1.83 -30.94
CA ALA A 111 -11.87 -1.92 -29.90
C ALA A 111 -11.44 -1.41 -28.51
N ALA A 112 -10.17 -1.08 -28.29
CA ALA A 112 -9.61 -0.72 -26.97
C ALA A 112 -9.92 0.71 -26.47
N SER A 113 -10.86 1.43 -27.08
CA SER A 113 -11.01 2.88 -26.90
C SER A 113 -12.41 3.37 -26.50
N ARG A 114 -13.31 2.52 -26.00
CA ARG A 114 -14.68 2.98 -25.64
C ARG A 114 -14.81 3.65 -24.27
N TRP A 115 -13.88 3.41 -23.34
CA TRP A 115 -14.02 3.87 -21.96
C TRP A 115 -13.02 4.99 -21.66
N VAL A 116 -13.49 6.24 -21.58
CA VAL A 116 -12.68 7.35 -21.08
C VAL A 116 -13.08 7.62 -19.65
N ILE A 117 -12.27 7.15 -18.69
CA ILE A 117 -12.48 7.49 -17.28
C ILE A 117 -12.15 8.98 -17.09
N SER A 118 -13.19 9.80 -17.08
CA SER A 118 -13.09 11.20 -16.66
C SER A 118 -13.10 11.24 -15.12
N PHE A 119 -12.04 11.78 -14.53
CA PHE A 119 -12.14 12.33 -13.18
C PHE A 119 -12.53 13.79 -13.38
N SER A 120 -13.77 14.15 -13.01
CA SER A 120 -14.24 15.53 -13.08
C SER A 120 -13.32 16.47 -12.29
N ASP A 121 -12.98 17.63 -12.87
CA ASP A 121 -12.11 18.66 -12.29
C ASP A 121 -12.79 19.42 -11.11
N GLU A 122 -13.91 18.89 -10.59
CA GLU A 122 -14.70 19.48 -9.49
C GLU A 122 -13.88 19.66 -8.21
N PHE A 123 -12.79 18.91 -8.04
CA PHE A 123 -11.91 19.01 -6.88
C PHE A 123 -11.16 20.35 -6.77
N ARG A 124 -11.18 21.21 -7.81
CA ARG A 124 -10.62 22.57 -7.72
C ARG A 124 -11.63 23.64 -7.29
N HIS A 125 -12.93 23.33 -7.25
CA HIS A 125 -13.99 24.32 -7.00
C HIS A 125 -15.01 23.88 -5.94
N HIS A 126 -14.56 23.60 -4.71
CA HIS A 126 -15.45 23.64 -3.56
C HIS A 126 -15.42 25.01 -2.89
N LYS A 127 -16.44 25.84 -3.21
CA LYS A 127 -16.82 27.01 -2.40
C LYS A 127 -17.11 26.53 -0.97
N LYS A 128 -16.54 27.22 0.02
CA LYS A 128 -16.81 27.03 1.46
C LYS A 128 -18.31 26.96 1.72
N PHE A 129 -18.85 25.77 1.98
CA PHE A 129 -20.13 25.64 2.67
C PHE A 129 -19.87 25.76 4.17
N LYS A 130 -20.34 26.86 4.74
CA LYS A 130 -20.29 27.18 6.16
C LYS A 130 -21.30 26.25 6.86
N LEU A 131 -20.81 25.23 7.55
CA LEU A 131 -21.61 24.44 8.49
C LEU A 131 -21.79 25.28 9.76
N GLU A 132 -22.98 25.82 9.96
CA GLU A 132 -23.42 26.32 11.27
C GLU A 132 -23.60 25.12 12.23
N PRO A 133 -23.19 25.22 13.50
CA PRO A 133 -23.30 24.12 14.45
C PRO A 133 -24.74 23.98 14.97
N ASP A 134 -25.33 22.80 14.75
CA ASP A 134 -26.62 22.43 15.35
C ASP A 134 -26.50 22.32 16.88
N SER A 135 -27.32 23.12 17.56
CA SER A 135 -27.54 23.11 19.00
C SER A 135 -28.36 21.90 19.44
N ILE A 136 -27.71 20.93 20.09
CA ILE A 136 -28.41 19.90 20.88
C ILE A 136 -28.38 20.37 22.34
N ALA A 137 -29.56 20.76 22.83
CA ALA A 137 -29.79 21.06 24.24
C ALA A 137 -29.64 19.77 25.07
N ILE A 138 -28.76 19.82 26.08
CA ILE A 138 -28.72 18.83 27.16
C ILE A 138 -29.30 19.54 28.39
N ASP A 139 -30.40 18.96 28.85
CA ASP A 139 -31.18 19.33 30.03
C ASP A 139 -30.33 19.15 31.30
N ASP A 140 -30.22 20.20 32.11
CA ASP A 140 -29.42 20.25 33.32
C ASP A 140 -30.35 20.45 34.52
N GLY A 141 -30.44 19.43 35.37
CA GLY A 141 -31.35 19.38 36.51
C GLY A 141 -30.68 18.85 37.77
N GLY A 142 -30.39 19.76 38.71
CA GLY A 142 -30.50 19.48 40.16
C GLY A 142 -29.22 19.38 41.00
N GLY A 143 -28.72 20.54 41.47
CA GLY A 143 -28.70 20.92 42.90
C GLY A 143 -27.83 20.21 43.94
N SER A 144 -26.90 21.00 44.53
CA SER A 144 -26.41 21.00 45.94
C SER A 144 -25.58 19.80 46.44
N SER A 145 -24.53 19.91 47.27
CA SER A 145 -24.01 20.97 48.16
C SER A 145 -22.54 20.67 48.51
N ALA A 146 -21.87 21.69 49.05
CA ALA A 146 -20.46 21.73 49.44
C ALA A 146 -20.05 20.77 50.58
N HIS A 147 -18.79 20.35 50.59
CA HIS A 147 -17.94 20.34 51.80
C HIS A 147 -16.46 20.31 51.41
N GLY A 148 -15.69 21.22 52.00
CA GLY A 148 -14.25 21.34 51.81
C GLY A 148 -13.45 20.36 52.67
N SER A 149 -12.20 20.12 52.26
CA SER A 149 -11.10 19.66 53.12
C SER A 149 -9.77 19.93 52.41
N THR A 150 -9.08 20.96 52.89
CA THR A 150 -7.67 21.25 52.66
C THR A 150 -6.80 20.11 53.19
N SER A 151 -5.87 19.59 52.38
CA SER A 151 -4.63 19.00 52.91
C SER A 151 -3.45 19.36 52.00
N LEU A 152 -2.49 20.06 52.60
CA LEU A 152 -1.15 20.31 52.07
C LEU A 152 -0.31 19.06 52.38
N SER A 153 0.35 18.47 51.39
CA SER A 153 1.68 17.88 51.61
C SER A 153 2.42 17.57 50.30
N LEU A 154 3.54 18.29 50.17
CA LEU A 154 4.87 17.80 49.80
C LEU A 154 5.07 17.26 48.37
N SER A 155 5.54 18.18 47.55
CA SER A 155 6.40 17.97 46.39
C SER A 155 7.44 16.86 46.58
N ARG A 156 7.36 15.85 45.71
CA ARG A 156 8.52 15.04 45.29
C ARG A 156 8.60 15.08 43.77
N SER A 157 9.56 15.85 43.31
CA SER A 157 10.05 15.87 41.93
C SER A 157 10.53 14.47 41.52
N SER A 158 9.85 13.88 40.55
CA SER A 158 10.39 12.79 39.75
C SER A 158 10.29 13.19 38.28
N SER A 159 11.43 13.66 37.78
CA SER A 159 11.62 14.20 36.44
C SER A 159 11.85 13.03 35.47
N SER A 160 10.78 12.44 34.95
CA SER A 160 10.92 11.45 33.88
C SER A 160 9.63 11.30 33.09
N ASP A 161 9.25 12.31 32.29
CA ASP A 161 8.12 12.14 31.34
C ASP A 161 8.11 13.11 30.13
N SER A 162 9.23 13.76 29.78
CA SER A 162 9.24 14.84 28.77
C SER A 162 9.65 14.47 27.33
N LEU A 163 9.98 13.21 27.03
CA LEU A 163 10.62 12.88 25.74
C LEU A 163 9.63 12.64 24.57
N SER A 164 8.37 12.30 24.85
CA SER A 164 7.31 12.11 23.84
C SER A 164 6.52 13.40 23.56
N THR A 165 6.48 14.32 24.52
CA THR A 165 5.70 15.57 24.45
C THR A 165 6.36 16.66 23.63
N GLY A 166 7.69 16.69 23.51
CA GLY A 166 8.42 17.75 22.80
C GLY A 166 8.12 17.87 21.29
N PHE A 167 7.95 16.74 20.59
CA PHE A 167 7.64 16.77 19.15
C PHE A 167 6.17 17.10 18.87
N ARG A 168 5.24 16.57 19.67
CA ARG A 168 3.81 16.94 19.60
C ARG A 168 3.59 18.39 20.01
N ALA A 169 4.37 18.91 20.97
CA ALA A 169 4.41 20.33 21.31
C ALA A 169 5.03 21.18 20.19
N HIS A 170 5.99 20.65 19.42
CA HIS A 170 6.48 21.31 18.21
C HIS A 170 5.40 21.37 17.12
N ILE A 171 4.60 20.31 16.92
CA ILE A 171 3.40 20.30 16.06
C ILE A 171 2.27 21.21 16.59
N TRP A 172 2.14 21.36 17.91
CA TRP A 172 1.18 22.27 18.53
C TRP A 172 1.61 23.75 18.39
N THR A 173 2.90 24.03 18.61
CA THR A 173 3.52 25.34 18.34
C THR A 173 3.48 25.67 16.85
N TYR A 174 3.57 24.65 16.00
CA TYR A 174 3.33 24.72 14.56
C TYR A 174 1.89 25.19 14.27
N ASN A 175 0.84 24.68 14.92
CA ASN A 175 -0.52 25.22 14.75
C ASN A 175 -0.66 26.72 15.13
N GLN A 176 0.02 27.19 16.18
CA GLN A 176 -0.02 28.62 16.54
C GLN A 176 0.79 29.51 15.59
N ARG A 177 1.96 29.05 15.12
CA ARG A 177 2.77 29.78 14.13
C ARG A 177 2.17 29.71 12.72
N TYR A 178 1.37 28.69 12.44
CA TYR A 178 0.65 28.43 11.19
C TYR A 178 -0.48 29.45 10.94
N VAL A 179 -1.29 29.77 11.95
CA VAL A 179 -2.32 30.83 11.83
C VAL A 179 -1.66 32.20 11.58
N ALA A 180 -0.45 32.41 12.10
CA ALA A 180 0.33 33.61 11.82
C ALA A 180 0.99 33.60 10.43
N ALA A 181 1.35 32.42 9.90
CA ALA A 181 1.96 32.26 8.57
C ALA A 181 0.96 32.41 7.41
N GLU A 182 -0.31 32.04 7.62
CA GLU A 182 -1.40 32.29 6.66
C GLU A 182 -1.58 33.80 6.38
N ALA A 183 -1.30 34.66 7.38
CA ALA A 183 -1.25 36.11 7.23
C ALA A 183 0.02 36.65 6.55
N VAL A 184 1.09 35.83 6.48
CA VAL A 184 2.38 36.18 5.87
C VAL A 184 2.46 35.67 4.42
N GLU A 185 1.72 34.63 4.07
CA GLU A 185 1.63 34.09 2.69
C GLU A 185 1.10 35.15 1.70
N GLU A 186 0.19 36.02 2.16
CA GLU A 186 -0.32 37.16 1.39
C GLU A 186 0.74 38.28 1.20
N ALA A 187 1.72 38.37 2.10
CA ALA A 187 2.80 39.35 2.05
C ALA A 187 4.08 38.85 1.35
N ALA A 188 4.37 37.55 1.41
CA ALA A 188 5.61 36.95 0.88
C ALA A 188 5.57 36.73 -0.64
N ALA A 189 4.38 36.69 -1.25
CA ALA A 189 4.21 36.61 -2.71
C ALA A 189 4.78 37.84 -3.46
N ALA A 190 5.12 38.93 -2.76
CA ALA A 190 5.61 40.17 -3.35
C ALA A 190 7.15 40.31 -3.43
N ILE A 191 7.95 39.41 -2.82
CA ILE A 191 9.40 39.67 -2.61
C ILE A 191 10.34 38.71 -3.37
N ILE A 192 9.86 37.59 -3.93
CA ILE A 192 10.78 36.58 -4.49
C ILE A 192 11.11 36.87 -5.96
N ASN A 193 12.20 37.61 -6.19
CA ASN A 193 13.08 37.48 -7.36
C ASN A 193 14.41 38.22 -7.13
N ALA A 194 15.32 37.58 -6.38
CA ALA A 194 16.76 37.80 -6.47
C ALA A 194 17.48 36.67 -5.70
N GLU A 195 18.54 36.13 -6.29
CA GLU A 195 19.47 35.13 -5.72
C GLU A 195 19.18 33.63 -5.96
N GLU A 196 19.05 33.23 -7.23
CA GLU A 196 19.31 31.84 -7.67
C GLU A 196 20.60 31.80 -8.50
N SER A 197 21.69 31.32 -7.88
CA SER A 197 22.84 30.66 -8.55
C SER A 197 23.98 30.32 -7.60
N ALA A 198 24.04 30.91 -6.40
CA ALA A 198 25.07 30.60 -5.38
C ALA A 198 24.58 29.66 -4.25
N ALA A 199 23.26 29.48 -4.08
CA ALA A 199 22.67 28.72 -2.97
C ALA A 199 22.53 27.20 -3.22
N GLU A 200 22.79 26.72 -4.45
CA GLU A 200 22.56 25.31 -4.80
C GLU A 200 23.68 24.35 -4.38
N GLU A 201 24.93 24.80 -4.34
CA GLU A 201 26.08 23.96 -3.93
C GLU A 201 26.10 23.74 -2.41
N ASP A 202 25.82 24.77 -1.61
CA ASP A 202 25.79 24.70 -0.14
C ASP A 202 24.59 23.88 0.37
N ALA A 203 23.42 24.03 -0.26
CA ALA A 203 22.24 23.22 0.03
C ALA A 203 22.43 21.72 -0.27
N SER A 204 23.31 21.38 -1.23
CA SER A 204 23.67 19.99 -1.54
C SER A 204 24.59 19.39 -0.47
N ALA A 205 25.55 20.16 0.05
CA ALA A 205 26.45 19.73 1.12
C ALA A 205 25.69 19.50 2.44
N ASP A 206 24.78 20.40 2.79
CA ASP A 206 23.94 20.28 3.99
C ASP A 206 23.00 19.07 3.94
N GLY A 207 22.39 18.80 2.78
CA GLY A 207 21.56 17.62 2.60
C GLY A 207 22.35 16.31 2.72
N MET A 208 23.60 16.28 2.22
CA MET A 208 24.50 15.13 2.38
C MET A 208 24.91 14.92 3.84
N ARG A 209 25.19 16.00 4.59
CA ARG A 209 25.44 15.93 6.04
C ARG A 209 24.24 15.34 6.77
N LEU A 210 23.04 15.80 6.44
CA LEU A 210 21.81 15.31 7.05
C LEU A 210 21.57 13.81 6.75
N LEU A 211 21.87 13.36 5.53
CA LEU A 211 21.78 11.95 5.16
C LEU A 211 22.74 11.09 5.99
N HIS A 212 24.01 11.49 6.08
CA HIS A 212 24.99 10.77 6.90
C HIS A 212 24.56 10.71 8.37
N LEU A 213 24.02 11.81 8.90
CA LEU A 213 23.53 11.86 10.27
C LEU A 213 22.33 10.93 10.50
N LEU A 214 21.38 10.86 9.57
CA LEU A 214 20.24 9.93 9.62
C LEU A 214 20.71 8.47 9.61
N VAL A 215 21.63 8.12 8.71
CA VAL A 215 22.15 6.76 8.58
C VAL A 215 22.94 6.36 9.83
N ALA A 216 23.84 7.22 10.31
CA ALA A 216 24.60 6.97 11.54
C ALA A 216 23.65 6.79 12.75
N CYS A 217 22.57 7.57 12.82
CA CYS A 217 21.58 7.42 13.88
C CYS A 217 20.85 6.08 13.78
N ALA A 218 20.45 5.67 12.58
CA ALA A 218 19.82 4.36 12.36
C ALA A 218 20.76 3.21 12.74
N GLU A 219 22.05 3.31 12.40
CA GLU A 219 23.07 2.33 12.78
C GLU A 219 23.25 2.26 14.30
N ALA A 220 23.37 3.40 14.99
CA ALA A 220 23.46 3.45 16.45
C ALA A 220 22.23 2.81 17.13
N VAL A 221 21.02 3.10 16.61
CA VAL A 221 19.78 2.46 17.07
C VAL A 221 19.79 0.95 16.80
N ALA A 222 20.26 0.51 15.63
CA ALA A 222 20.37 -0.91 15.29
C ALA A 222 21.34 -1.66 16.24
N CYS A 223 22.46 -1.02 16.58
CA CYS A 223 23.47 -1.52 17.53
C CYS A 223 23.03 -1.42 19.00
N ARG A 224 21.86 -0.84 19.28
CA ARG A 224 21.34 -0.55 20.63
C ARG A 224 22.26 0.37 21.45
N ASP A 225 23.09 1.18 20.79
CA ASP A 225 23.90 2.21 21.43
C ASP A 225 23.04 3.45 21.71
N ARG A 226 22.38 3.44 22.87
CA ARG A 226 21.43 4.50 23.24
C ARG A 226 22.09 5.85 23.43
N SER A 227 23.32 5.86 23.95
CA SER A 227 24.03 7.10 24.25
C SER A 227 24.36 7.81 22.94
N HIS A 228 24.99 7.09 22.01
CA HIS A 228 25.32 7.62 20.71
C HIS A 228 24.07 7.98 19.90
N ALA A 229 23.05 7.11 19.87
CA ALA A 229 21.79 7.39 19.18
C ALA A 229 21.08 8.64 19.73
N SER A 230 21.12 8.88 21.05
CA SER A 230 20.48 10.05 21.66
C SER A 230 21.17 11.36 21.26
N ILE A 231 22.51 11.35 21.15
CA ILE A 231 23.29 12.51 20.67
C ILE A 231 22.94 12.80 19.22
N LEU A 232 22.98 11.79 18.36
CA LEU A 232 22.65 11.93 16.94
C LEU A 232 21.19 12.38 16.72
N LEU A 233 20.23 11.85 17.50
CA LEU A 233 18.83 12.31 17.46
C LEU A 233 18.69 13.78 17.87
N SER A 234 19.46 14.25 18.84
CA SER A 234 19.44 15.65 19.25
C SER A 234 19.91 16.56 18.11
N GLU A 235 20.99 16.18 17.42
CA GLU A 235 21.49 16.91 16.26
C GLU A 235 20.49 16.86 15.09
N LEU A 236 19.89 15.69 14.84
CA LEU A 236 18.88 15.53 13.79
C LEU A 236 17.68 16.44 14.03
N ARG A 237 17.18 16.54 15.26
CA ARG A 237 16.04 17.42 15.59
C ARG A 237 16.30 18.90 15.27
N ALA A 238 17.56 19.34 15.31
CA ALA A 238 17.93 20.70 14.94
C ALA A 238 18.00 20.92 13.43
N ASN A 239 18.23 19.86 12.63
CA ASN A 239 18.48 19.97 11.19
C ASN A 239 17.33 19.43 10.30
N ALA A 240 16.51 18.51 10.82
CA ALA A 240 15.43 17.82 10.12
C ALA A 240 14.09 18.60 10.25
N LEU A 241 14.00 19.70 9.52
CA LEU A 241 12.89 20.64 9.60
C LEU A 241 11.62 20.12 8.90
N VAL A 242 10.47 20.26 9.56
CA VAL A 242 9.13 20.01 8.97
C VAL A 242 8.82 21.01 7.85
N LEU A 243 9.36 22.23 7.96
CA LEU A 243 9.28 23.27 6.95
C LEU A 243 10.70 23.56 6.45
N GLY A 244 11.13 22.82 5.44
CA GLY A 244 12.47 22.92 4.87
C GLY A 244 12.49 22.36 3.45
N SER A 245 13.70 22.04 2.99
CA SER A 245 13.87 21.28 1.73
C SER A 245 13.15 19.93 1.78
N SER A 246 12.82 19.35 0.62
CA SER A 246 12.22 18.00 0.51
C SER A 246 12.90 16.99 1.44
N PHE A 247 14.23 16.92 1.41
CA PHE A 247 14.99 15.98 2.22
C PHE A 247 14.92 16.26 3.72
N GLN A 248 14.90 17.53 4.16
CA GLN A 248 14.69 17.87 5.57
C GLN A 248 13.32 17.42 6.08
N ARG A 249 12.27 17.55 5.25
CA ARG A 249 10.91 17.13 5.61
C ARG A 249 10.81 15.61 5.73
N VAL A 250 11.40 14.87 4.78
CA VAL A 250 11.54 13.40 4.88
C VAL A 250 12.29 13.02 6.15
N ALA A 251 13.46 13.61 6.38
CA ALA A 251 14.28 13.35 7.54
C ALA A 251 13.49 13.56 8.84
N SER A 252 12.64 14.59 8.91
CA SER A 252 11.80 14.88 10.07
C SER A 252 10.88 13.72 10.43
N CYS A 253 10.25 13.10 9.42
CA CYS A 253 9.42 11.90 9.62
C CYS A 253 10.23 10.71 10.14
N PHE A 254 11.44 10.49 9.60
CA PHE A 254 12.32 9.40 10.02
C PHE A 254 12.86 9.60 11.44
N VAL A 255 13.14 10.85 11.84
CA VAL A 255 13.58 11.19 13.21
C VAL A 255 12.54 10.76 14.24
N GLN A 256 11.26 10.98 13.97
CA GLN A 256 10.19 10.52 14.86
C GLN A 256 10.16 8.99 14.96
N GLY A 257 10.26 8.28 13.84
CA GLY A 257 10.34 6.81 13.84
C GLY A 257 11.56 6.26 14.59
N LEU A 258 12.73 6.88 14.43
CA LEU A 258 13.96 6.50 15.15
C LEU A 258 13.86 6.77 16.65
N ALA A 259 13.28 7.90 17.05
CA ALA A 259 13.05 8.23 18.45
C ALA A 259 12.07 7.23 19.11
N ASP A 260 10.97 6.91 18.44
CA ASP A 260 9.99 5.92 18.91
C ASP A 260 10.63 4.52 19.03
N ARG A 261 11.44 4.12 18.03
CA ARG A 261 12.19 2.86 18.08
C ARG A 261 13.14 2.82 19.27
N LEU A 262 13.91 3.89 19.48
CA LEU A 262 14.88 3.98 20.56
C LEU A 262 14.19 3.91 21.93
N ALA A 263 13.00 4.51 22.08
CA ALA A 263 12.21 4.42 23.29
C ALA A 263 11.75 2.97 23.60
N LEU A 264 11.48 2.17 22.56
CA LEU A 264 11.08 0.76 22.69
C LEU A 264 12.24 -0.19 22.99
N VAL A 265 13.49 0.19 22.71
CA VAL A 265 14.64 -0.56 23.23
C VAL A 265 14.50 -0.51 24.76
N GLN A 266 14.48 -1.65 25.46
CA GLN A 266 14.56 -1.67 26.93
C GLN A 266 15.95 -2.15 27.36
N PRO A 267 16.47 -1.70 28.53
CA PRO A 267 17.61 -2.35 29.15
C PRO A 267 17.30 -3.84 29.37
N LEU A 268 18.30 -4.70 29.21
CA LEU A 268 18.17 -6.13 29.52
C LEU A 268 17.66 -6.29 30.97
N GLY A 269 16.51 -6.94 31.15
CA GLY A 269 15.93 -7.25 32.46
C GLY A 269 14.75 -6.40 32.93
N TYR A 270 14.28 -5.41 32.15
CA TYR A 270 13.09 -4.63 32.52
C TYR A 270 11.80 -5.34 32.06
N VAL A 271 10.88 -5.60 32.99
CA VAL A 271 9.55 -6.17 32.70
C VAL A 271 8.52 -5.05 32.82
N GLY A 272 8.08 -4.55 31.66
CA GLY A 272 6.82 -3.82 31.49
C GLY A 272 6.72 -2.43 32.12
N PHE A 273 6.61 -1.40 31.28
CA PHE A 273 5.73 -0.26 31.54
C PHE A 273 5.01 0.10 30.24
N GLY A 274 3.70 0.27 30.35
CA GLY A 274 2.78 0.39 29.22
C GLY A 274 3.07 1.58 28.30
N LEU A 275 2.64 1.45 27.06
CA LEU A 275 2.51 2.57 26.13
C LEU A 275 1.76 3.72 26.84
N PRO A 276 2.18 4.99 26.70
CA PRO A 276 1.45 6.11 27.27
C PRO A 276 0.00 6.07 26.80
N MET A 277 -0.94 5.96 27.74
CA MET A 277 -2.37 5.96 27.45
C MET A 277 -2.75 7.39 27.02
N MET A 278 -2.89 7.61 25.72
CA MET A 278 -3.35 8.90 25.19
C MET A 278 -4.84 9.09 25.55
N SER A 279 -5.25 10.32 25.88
CA SER A 279 -6.63 10.58 26.29
C SER A 279 -7.61 10.36 25.13
N ARG A 280 -8.86 9.98 25.43
CA ARG A 280 -9.92 9.77 24.43
C ARG A 280 -10.20 11.01 23.56
N ALA A 281 -10.01 12.22 24.10
CA ALA A 281 -10.16 13.47 23.38
C ALA A 281 -8.99 13.72 22.39
N ASP A 282 -7.78 13.27 22.74
CA ASP A 282 -6.61 13.35 21.87
C ASP A 282 -6.75 12.40 20.67
N HIS A 283 -7.36 11.22 20.89
CA HIS A 283 -7.63 10.25 19.84
C HIS A 283 -8.62 10.73 18.76
N SER A 284 -9.63 11.55 19.11
CA SER A 284 -10.61 12.03 18.13
C SER A 284 -10.06 13.16 17.26
N SER A 285 -9.28 14.06 17.84
CA SER A 285 -8.59 15.14 17.12
C SER A 285 -7.57 14.58 16.13
N GLU A 286 -6.74 13.63 16.57
CA GLU A 286 -5.74 12.99 15.71
C GLU A 286 -6.38 12.20 14.57
N ARG A 287 -7.49 11.50 14.82
CA ARG A 287 -8.23 10.80 13.78
C ARG A 287 -8.72 11.76 12.69
N LYS A 288 -9.28 12.92 13.08
CA LYS A 288 -9.74 13.94 12.12
C LYS A 288 -8.60 14.45 11.24
N LYS A 289 -7.40 14.68 11.81
CA LYS A 289 -6.22 15.11 11.02
C LYS A 289 -5.77 14.06 10.02
N LYS A 290 -5.80 12.78 10.40
CA LYS A 290 -5.49 11.66 9.49
C LYS A 290 -6.50 11.54 8.36
N GLU A 291 -7.79 11.71 8.66
CA GLU A 291 -8.85 11.72 7.66
C GLU A 291 -8.72 12.90 6.70
N GLU A 292 -8.42 14.09 7.21
CA GLU A 292 -8.15 15.28 6.39
C GLU A 292 -6.92 15.06 5.50
N ALA A 293 -5.83 14.54 6.04
CA ALA A 293 -4.63 14.24 5.28
C ALA A 293 -4.90 13.20 4.18
N LEU A 294 -5.69 12.16 4.46
CA LEU A 294 -6.09 11.17 3.47
C LEU A 294 -6.89 11.78 2.31
N ASN A 295 -7.82 12.70 2.61
CA ASN A 295 -8.56 13.42 1.56
C ASN A 295 -7.62 14.27 0.70
N LEU A 296 -6.70 15.02 1.33
CA LEU A 296 -5.70 15.82 0.62
C LEU A 296 -4.76 14.96 -0.22
N VAL A 297 -4.36 13.80 0.27
CA VAL A 297 -3.58 12.83 -0.48
C VAL A 297 -4.33 12.40 -1.74
N TYR A 298 -5.61 12.08 -1.63
CA TYR A 298 -6.44 11.72 -2.78
C TYR A 298 -6.55 12.86 -3.81
N GLU A 299 -6.69 14.10 -3.34
CA GLU A 299 -6.83 15.28 -4.21
C GLU A 299 -5.54 15.68 -4.91
N ILE A 300 -4.39 15.51 -4.25
CA ILE A 300 -3.13 16.13 -4.66
C ILE A 300 -2.12 15.11 -5.20
N TYR A 301 -2.04 13.91 -4.62
CA TYR A 301 -1.00 12.94 -4.92
C TYR A 301 -1.56 11.71 -5.67
N PRO A 302 -1.10 11.43 -6.92
CA PRO A 302 -1.82 10.59 -7.88
C PRO A 302 -2.01 9.12 -7.49
N HIS A 303 -1.27 8.60 -6.50
CA HIS A 303 -1.12 7.15 -6.34
C HIS A 303 -2.42 6.38 -6.00
N ILE A 304 -3.33 6.95 -5.21
CA ILE A 304 -4.64 6.31 -4.91
C ILE A 304 -5.55 6.41 -6.13
N GLN A 305 -5.62 7.58 -6.76
CA GLN A 305 -6.43 7.78 -7.95
C GLN A 305 -5.97 6.91 -9.12
N PHE A 306 -4.66 6.68 -9.26
CA PHE A 306 -4.09 5.73 -10.20
C PHE A 306 -4.59 4.30 -9.94
N GLY A 307 -4.59 3.87 -8.67
CA GLY A 307 -5.16 2.58 -8.27
C GLY A 307 -6.63 2.45 -8.63
N HIS A 308 -7.45 3.45 -8.29
CA HIS A 308 -8.87 3.49 -8.62
C HIS A 308 -9.11 3.49 -10.14
N PHE A 309 -8.32 4.27 -10.89
CA PHE A 309 -8.38 4.31 -12.34
C PHE A 309 -8.17 2.92 -12.94
N VAL A 310 -7.09 2.22 -12.57
CA VAL A 310 -6.78 0.89 -13.09
C VAL A 310 -7.84 -0.14 -12.67
N ALA A 311 -8.31 -0.07 -11.42
CA ALA A 311 -9.35 -0.97 -10.92
C ALA A 311 -10.67 -0.77 -11.66
N ASN A 312 -11.11 0.47 -11.83
CA ASN A 312 -12.35 0.77 -12.56
C ASN A 312 -12.24 0.37 -14.03
N SER A 313 -11.11 0.60 -14.70
CA SER A 313 -10.90 0.11 -16.06
C SER A 313 -11.01 -1.41 -16.16
N SER A 314 -10.46 -2.14 -15.18
CA SER A 314 -10.53 -3.60 -15.14
C SER A 314 -11.96 -4.11 -14.87
N ILE A 315 -12.72 -3.38 -14.03
CA ILE A 315 -14.15 -3.67 -13.78
C ILE A 315 -14.97 -3.41 -15.05
N LEU A 316 -14.72 -2.31 -15.77
CA LEU A 316 -15.41 -1.99 -17.02
C LEU A 316 -15.19 -3.06 -18.10
N GLU A 317 -13.98 -3.63 -18.20
CA GLU A 317 -13.70 -4.76 -19.10
C GLU A 317 -14.58 -5.99 -18.75
N VAL A 318 -14.89 -6.22 -17.47
CA VAL A 318 -15.80 -7.30 -17.07
C VAL A 318 -17.24 -7.02 -17.50
N PHE A 319 -17.68 -5.76 -17.42
CA PHE A 319 -19.01 -5.33 -17.86
C PHE A 319 -19.24 -5.46 -19.38
N GLU A 320 -18.21 -5.59 -20.21
CA GLU A 320 -18.37 -5.81 -21.66
C GLU A 320 -19.08 -7.13 -21.99
N GLY A 321 -19.05 -8.10 -21.08
CA GLY A 321 -19.73 -9.39 -21.24
C GLY A 321 -20.80 -9.70 -20.19
N GLU A 322 -21.06 -8.77 -19.25
CA GLU A 322 -21.89 -9.03 -18.07
C GLU A 322 -22.86 -7.88 -17.82
N ASN A 323 -24.11 -8.20 -17.49
CA ASN A 323 -25.12 -7.18 -17.15
C ASN A 323 -25.18 -6.88 -15.64
N SER A 324 -24.59 -7.75 -14.82
CA SER A 324 -24.56 -7.64 -13.37
C SER A 324 -23.16 -7.96 -12.86
N VAL A 325 -22.54 -6.99 -12.19
CA VAL A 325 -21.21 -7.16 -11.57
C VAL A 325 -21.31 -6.85 -10.09
N HIS A 326 -20.79 -7.76 -9.30
CA HIS A 326 -20.60 -7.58 -7.86
C HIS A 326 -19.12 -7.33 -7.59
N VAL A 327 -18.82 -6.15 -7.06
CA VAL A 327 -17.50 -5.77 -6.61
C VAL A 327 -17.37 -5.99 -5.11
N LEU A 328 -16.43 -6.84 -4.71
CA LEU A 328 -16.00 -7.00 -3.33
C LEU A 328 -14.80 -6.09 -3.07
N ASP A 329 -15.02 -5.03 -2.30
CA ASP A 329 -14.03 -4.04 -1.92
C ASP A 329 -13.38 -4.42 -0.58
N LEU A 330 -12.14 -4.88 -0.64
CA LEU A 330 -11.40 -5.34 0.54
C LEU A 330 -10.87 -4.20 1.43
N GLY A 331 -11.14 -2.93 1.09
CA GLY A 331 -10.61 -1.75 1.79
C GLY A 331 -11.64 -0.68 2.17
N MET A 332 -12.94 -0.93 2.00
CA MET A 332 -14.00 0.06 2.25
C MET A 332 -13.68 1.45 1.65
N ALA A 333 -13.38 1.49 0.34
CA ALA A 333 -12.98 2.66 -0.43
C ALA A 333 -11.77 3.39 0.15
N PHE A 334 -10.86 2.63 0.78
CA PHE A 334 -9.68 3.12 1.48
C PHE A 334 -10.01 4.12 2.62
N GLY A 335 -11.25 4.10 3.12
CA GLY A 335 -11.72 5.01 4.17
C GLY A 335 -12.16 6.40 3.70
N LEU A 336 -12.19 6.64 2.39
CA LEU A 336 -12.62 7.92 1.79
C LEU A 336 -14.14 8.13 1.93
N PRO A 337 -14.59 9.29 2.41
CA PRO A 337 -16.00 9.48 2.82
C PRO A 337 -17.01 9.55 1.67
N TYR A 338 -16.56 9.78 0.43
CA TYR A 338 -17.43 9.98 -0.72
C TYR A 338 -17.41 8.81 -1.73
N GLY A 339 -16.66 7.74 -1.44
CA GLY A 339 -16.58 6.58 -2.35
C GLY A 339 -16.09 6.97 -3.73
N HIS A 340 -15.02 7.76 -3.82
CA HIS A 340 -14.57 8.38 -5.08
C HIS A 340 -14.31 7.36 -6.20
N GLN A 341 -13.80 6.17 -5.87
CA GLN A 341 -13.66 5.07 -6.83
C GLN A 341 -15.02 4.73 -7.46
N TRP A 342 -16.02 4.48 -6.62
CA TRP A 342 -17.34 4.03 -7.03
C TRP A 342 -18.12 5.11 -7.77
N ARG A 343 -17.98 6.39 -7.40
CA ARG A 343 -18.55 7.52 -8.17
C ARG A 343 -18.02 7.55 -9.60
N SER A 344 -16.69 7.50 -9.75
CA SER A 344 -16.06 7.49 -11.08
C SER A 344 -16.46 6.25 -11.90
N LEU A 345 -16.65 5.09 -11.24
CA LEU A 345 -17.16 3.90 -11.91
C LEU A 345 -18.61 4.11 -12.37
N ILE A 346 -19.49 4.63 -11.51
CA ILE A 346 -20.90 4.91 -11.85
C ILE A 346 -21.00 5.86 -13.05
N GLU A 347 -20.22 6.94 -13.05
CA GLU A 347 -20.15 7.89 -14.17
C GLU A 347 -19.72 7.19 -15.47
N SER A 348 -18.74 6.30 -15.41
CA SER A 348 -18.28 5.53 -16.58
C SER A 348 -19.34 4.52 -17.04
N LEU A 349 -20.09 3.90 -16.12
CA LEU A 349 -21.18 2.97 -16.44
C LEU A 349 -22.39 3.69 -17.07
N ALA A 350 -22.57 4.98 -16.80
CA ALA A 350 -23.64 5.78 -17.40
C ALA A 350 -23.49 5.95 -18.92
N GLU A 351 -22.25 5.83 -19.42
CA GLU A 351 -21.93 5.87 -20.85
C GLU A 351 -22.23 4.52 -21.55
N CYS A 352 -22.58 3.48 -20.79
CA CYS A 352 -22.91 2.16 -21.31
C CYS A 352 -24.33 2.11 -21.91
N PRO A 353 -24.53 1.49 -23.09
CA PRO A 353 -25.84 1.41 -23.73
C PRO A 353 -26.86 0.48 -23.03
N ASN A 354 -26.45 -0.31 -22.02
CA ASN A 354 -27.31 -1.27 -21.32
C ASN A 354 -27.48 -0.91 -19.85
N ARG A 355 -28.64 -1.27 -19.27
CA ARG A 355 -28.86 -1.16 -17.81
C ARG A 355 -27.94 -2.15 -17.09
N GLN A 356 -26.89 -1.64 -16.48
CA GLN A 356 -25.94 -2.40 -15.68
C GLN A 356 -26.34 -2.35 -14.21
N LEU A 357 -26.29 -3.51 -13.56
CA LEU A 357 -26.40 -3.63 -12.11
C LEU A 357 -25.00 -3.69 -11.52
N LEU A 358 -24.67 -2.70 -10.69
CA LEU A 358 -23.44 -2.67 -9.91
C LEU A 358 -23.78 -2.95 -8.44
N ARG A 359 -23.26 -4.04 -7.90
CA ARG A 359 -23.32 -4.31 -6.46
C ARG A 359 -21.94 -4.12 -5.86
N VAL A 360 -21.83 -3.40 -4.74
CA VAL A 360 -20.55 -3.16 -4.07
C VAL A 360 -20.65 -3.60 -2.62
N THR A 361 -19.85 -4.59 -2.22
CA THR A 361 -19.73 -5.03 -0.83
C THR A 361 -18.40 -4.59 -0.26
N GLY A 362 -18.41 -3.69 0.72
CA GLY A 362 -17.20 -3.25 1.42
C GLY A 362 -16.88 -4.11 2.65
N ILE A 363 -15.64 -4.55 2.78
CA ILE A 363 -15.12 -5.28 3.95
C ILE A 363 -14.28 -4.35 4.81
N GLY A 364 -14.62 -4.22 6.10
CA GLY A 364 -13.85 -3.40 7.02
C GLY A 364 -14.53 -3.13 8.35
N LEU A 365 -13.86 -2.36 9.21
CA LEU A 365 -14.31 -2.10 10.59
C LEU A 365 -15.25 -0.89 10.71
N SER A 366 -15.42 -0.10 9.66
CA SER A 366 -16.18 1.16 9.67
C SER A 366 -17.50 1.05 8.92
N VAL A 367 -18.28 0.00 9.22
CA VAL A 367 -19.53 -0.33 8.52
C VAL A 367 -20.51 0.84 8.46
N ASN A 368 -20.69 1.59 9.56
CA ASN A 368 -21.61 2.73 9.57
C ASN A 368 -21.18 3.85 8.62
N ARG A 369 -19.88 4.11 8.48
CA ARG A 369 -19.35 5.06 7.51
C ARG A 369 -19.62 4.57 6.08
N TYR A 370 -19.37 3.29 5.83
CA TYR A 370 -19.58 2.70 4.50
C TYR A 370 -21.07 2.69 4.11
N ARG A 371 -21.99 2.47 5.06
CA ARG A 371 -23.44 2.59 4.82
C ARG A 371 -23.84 4.02 4.42
N LEU A 372 -23.37 5.04 5.15
CA LEU A 372 -23.62 6.44 4.81
C LEU A 372 -23.03 6.83 3.44
N MET A 373 -21.85 6.30 3.12
CA MET A 373 -21.28 6.44 1.78
C MET A 373 -22.17 5.75 0.72
N GLY A 374 -22.69 4.56 1.03
CA GLY A 374 -23.59 3.81 0.17
C GLY A 374 -24.90 4.55 -0.15
N GLU A 375 -25.50 5.22 0.82
CA GLU A 375 -26.66 6.09 0.60
C GLU A 375 -26.34 7.21 -0.39
N LYS A 376 -25.20 7.89 -0.21
CA LYS A 376 -24.74 8.94 -1.14
C LYS A 376 -24.42 8.41 -2.53
N LEU A 377 -23.85 7.21 -2.63
CA LEU A 377 -23.56 6.56 -3.92
C LEU A 377 -24.85 6.16 -4.63
N LYS A 378 -25.86 5.71 -3.90
CA LYS A 378 -27.17 5.37 -4.46
C LYS A 378 -27.85 6.61 -5.04
N SER A 379 -27.87 7.74 -4.31
CA SER A 379 -28.40 9.00 -4.84
C SER A 379 -27.62 9.47 -6.08
N HIS A 380 -26.29 9.37 -6.06
CA HIS A 380 -25.45 9.68 -7.24
C HIS A 380 -25.80 8.78 -8.43
N ALA A 381 -25.99 7.48 -8.21
CA ALA A 381 -26.33 6.53 -9.27
C ALA A 381 -27.71 6.79 -9.90
N GLU A 382 -28.69 7.25 -9.11
CA GLU A 382 -30.01 7.65 -9.59
C GLU A 382 -29.93 8.82 -10.59
N GLU A 383 -29.02 9.77 -10.39
CA GLU A 383 -28.77 10.90 -11.32
C GLU A 383 -28.26 10.43 -12.68
N PHE A 384 -27.51 9.33 -12.72
CA PHE A 384 -26.94 8.74 -13.94
C PHE A 384 -27.75 7.55 -14.49
N GLY A 385 -28.87 7.18 -13.86
CA GLY A 385 -29.70 6.05 -14.28
C GLY A 385 -29.06 4.66 -14.12
N VAL A 386 -28.01 4.55 -13.30
CA VAL A 386 -27.30 3.28 -13.01
C VAL A 386 -27.91 2.61 -11.78
N GLN A 387 -28.10 1.28 -11.82
CA GLN A 387 -28.61 0.55 -10.67
C GLN A 387 -27.45 0.16 -9.75
N VAL A 388 -27.45 0.69 -8.52
CA VAL A 388 -26.40 0.42 -7.53
C VAL A 388 -26.99 -0.16 -6.24
N GLU A 389 -26.39 -1.25 -5.77
CA GLU A 389 -26.58 -1.80 -4.42
C GLU A 389 -25.28 -1.71 -3.63
N VAL A 390 -25.32 -1.17 -2.41
CA VAL A 390 -24.13 -1.07 -1.54
C VAL A 390 -24.36 -1.83 -0.24
N LEU A 391 -23.47 -2.77 0.05
CA LEU A 391 -23.47 -3.62 1.23
C LEU A 391 -22.18 -3.43 2.02
N ALA A 392 -22.22 -3.75 3.30
CA ALA A 392 -21.07 -3.66 4.18
C ALA A 392 -21.01 -4.88 5.09
N VAL A 393 -19.81 -5.47 5.21
CA VAL A 393 -19.51 -6.59 6.09
C VAL A 393 -18.48 -6.13 7.12
N GLU A 394 -18.81 -6.30 8.39
CA GLU A 394 -17.89 -5.99 9.49
C GLU A 394 -16.84 -7.09 9.61
N GLY A 395 -15.57 -6.72 9.47
CA GLY A 395 -14.48 -7.68 9.64
C GLY A 395 -13.14 -7.12 9.22
N ASN A 396 -12.07 -7.74 9.71
CA ASN A 396 -10.76 -7.62 9.10
C ASN A 396 -10.58 -8.77 8.08
N LEU A 397 -9.61 -8.64 7.18
CA LEU A 397 -9.38 -9.65 6.15
C LEU A 397 -8.99 -11.02 6.74
N GLU A 398 -8.31 -11.03 7.90
CA GLU A 398 -7.87 -12.26 8.57
C GLU A 398 -9.02 -13.10 9.15
N ASN A 399 -10.13 -12.46 9.53
CA ASN A 399 -11.29 -13.13 10.14
C ASN A 399 -12.45 -13.32 9.15
N LEU A 400 -12.33 -12.84 7.92
CA LEU A 400 -13.38 -12.93 6.91
C LEU A 400 -13.57 -14.38 6.46
N ARG A 401 -14.82 -14.87 6.46
CA ARG A 401 -15.16 -16.20 5.99
C ARG A 401 -15.99 -16.11 4.70
N PRO A 402 -15.94 -17.11 3.81
CA PRO A 402 -16.74 -17.11 2.58
C PRO A 402 -18.23 -16.87 2.81
N GLN A 403 -18.78 -17.39 3.91
CA GLN A 403 -20.21 -17.27 4.23
C GLN A 403 -20.64 -15.84 4.59
N ASP A 404 -19.68 -14.99 4.97
CA ASP A 404 -19.95 -13.59 5.28
C ASP A 404 -20.18 -12.78 3.98
N ILE A 405 -19.81 -13.33 2.81
CA ILE A 405 -19.95 -12.73 1.49
C ILE A 405 -21.17 -13.34 0.79
N LYS A 406 -22.19 -12.51 0.54
CA LYS A 406 -23.42 -12.94 -0.15
C LYS A 406 -23.24 -12.82 -1.66
N LEU A 407 -23.12 -13.95 -2.34
CA LEU A 407 -23.11 -14.02 -3.81
C LEU A 407 -24.52 -14.30 -4.34
N HIS A 408 -24.85 -13.72 -5.49
CA HIS A 408 -26.13 -13.96 -6.17
C HIS A 408 -25.88 -14.69 -7.50
N ASP A 409 -26.81 -15.57 -7.88
CA ASP A 409 -26.73 -16.27 -9.15
C ASP A 409 -26.81 -15.29 -10.33
N GLY A 410 -25.94 -15.46 -11.32
CA GLY A 410 -25.92 -14.65 -12.55
C GLY A 410 -25.19 -13.31 -12.46
N GLU A 411 -24.50 -13.02 -11.35
CA GLU A 411 -23.56 -11.88 -11.28
C GLU A 411 -22.12 -12.33 -11.50
N ALA A 412 -21.31 -11.47 -12.11
CA ALA A 412 -19.86 -11.65 -12.15
C ALA A 412 -19.20 -11.02 -10.93
N LEU A 413 -18.43 -11.81 -10.17
CA LEU A 413 -17.67 -11.30 -9.03
C LEU A 413 -16.34 -10.69 -9.48
N VAL A 414 -16.09 -9.45 -9.07
CA VAL A 414 -14.79 -8.79 -9.16
C VAL A 414 -14.32 -8.43 -7.75
N ILE A 415 -13.07 -8.68 -7.44
CA ILE A 415 -12.50 -8.31 -6.13
C ILE A 415 -11.48 -7.20 -6.34
N THR A 416 -11.54 -6.15 -5.53
CA THR A 416 -10.57 -5.06 -5.57
C THR A 416 -9.88 -4.92 -4.22
N SER A 417 -8.56 -4.81 -4.26
CA SER A 417 -7.74 -4.52 -3.08
C SER A 417 -6.76 -3.39 -3.38
N ILE A 418 -7.00 -2.23 -2.77
CA ILE A 418 -6.20 -1.02 -2.95
C ILE A 418 -5.49 -0.71 -1.63
N PHE A 419 -4.19 -1.00 -1.57
CA PHE A 419 -3.32 -0.83 -0.39
C PHE A 419 -3.88 -1.51 0.88
N GLN A 420 -4.31 -2.77 0.78
CA GLN A 420 -4.85 -3.52 1.94
C GLN A 420 -4.15 -4.85 2.20
N MET A 421 -3.70 -5.56 1.15
CA MET A 421 -3.18 -6.92 1.32
C MET A 421 -1.84 -6.92 2.07
N HIS A 422 -1.02 -5.87 1.96
CA HIS A 422 0.22 -5.76 2.74
C HIS A 422 -0.04 -5.84 4.26
N GLY A 423 -1.19 -5.37 4.75
CA GLY A 423 -1.54 -5.43 6.17
C GLY A 423 -1.70 -6.86 6.70
N VAL A 424 -2.02 -7.81 5.81
CA VAL A 424 -2.18 -9.25 6.08
C VAL A 424 -0.84 -9.99 5.96
N VAL A 425 0.18 -9.37 5.35
CA VAL A 425 1.52 -9.94 5.31
C VAL A 425 2.06 -9.94 6.74
N LYS A 426 2.14 -11.09 7.38
CA LYS A 426 2.76 -11.24 8.72
C LYS A 426 4.04 -12.06 8.63
N GLU A 427 4.81 -12.06 9.72
CA GLU A 427 5.94 -12.99 9.91
C GLU A 427 5.46 -14.45 9.92
N SER A 428 4.27 -14.71 10.46
CA SER A 428 3.61 -16.00 10.33
C SER A 428 3.05 -16.17 8.90
N ARG A 429 3.40 -17.28 8.26
CA ARG A 429 3.07 -17.54 6.85
C ARG A 429 1.59 -17.90 6.57
N GLY A 430 0.77 -17.99 7.62
CA GLY A 430 -0.60 -18.50 7.55
C GLY A 430 -1.61 -17.48 7.03
N ALA A 431 -1.68 -16.29 7.64
CA ALA A 431 -2.77 -15.34 7.45
C ALA A 431 -3.03 -15.00 5.97
N LEU A 432 -2.01 -14.50 5.27
CA LEU A 432 -2.15 -14.16 3.85
C LEU A 432 -2.53 -15.37 2.98
N THR A 433 -1.96 -16.54 3.28
CA THR A 433 -2.27 -17.77 2.52
C THR A 433 -3.74 -18.14 2.71
N SER A 434 -4.28 -18.04 3.93
CA SER A 434 -5.69 -18.28 4.22
C SER A 434 -6.61 -17.27 3.51
N VAL A 435 -6.26 -15.98 3.54
CA VAL A 435 -7.04 -14.93 2.86
C VAL A 435 -7.05 -15.14 1.35
N LEU A 436 -5.88 -15.39 0.73
CA LEU A 436 -5.81 -15.63 -0.71
C LEU A 436 -6.57 -16.91 -1.12
N ARG A 437 -6.54 -17.95 -0.29
CA ARG A 437 -7.33 -19.16 -0.52
C ARG A 437 -8.83 -18.88 -0.45
N MET A 438 -9.29 -18.15 0.56
CA MET A 438 -10.69 -17.74 0.68
C MET A 438 -11.13 -16.94 -0.55
N ILE A 439 -10.32 -15.97 -1.00
CA ILE A 439 -10.57 -15.18 -2.21
C ILE A 439 -10.64 -16.08 -3.45
N TYR A 440 -9.72 -17.06 -3.58
CA TYR A 440 -9.72 -18.01 -4.69
C TYR A 440 -10.97 -18.90 -4.68
N ASP A 441 -11.40 -19.37 -3.50
CA ASP A 441 -12.58 -20.21 -3.33
C ASP A 441 -13.89 -19.48 -3.72
N LEU A 442 -13.91 -18.14 -3.69
CA LEU A 442 -15.02 -17.33 -4.22
C LEU A 442 -15.08 -17.31 -5.76
N SER A 443 -14.05 -17.82 -6.45
CA SER A 443 -13.95 -17.89 -7.90
C SER A 443 -14.21 -16.55 -8.62
N PRO A 444 -13.56 -15.44 -8.24
CA PRO A 444 -13.75 -14.16 -8.91
C PRO A 444 -13.36 -14.21 -10.39
N LYS A 445 -14.14 -13.52 -11.22
CA LYS A 445 -13.83 -13.33 -12.65
C LYS A 445 -12.58 -12.46 -12.85
N ALA A 446 -12.35 -11.53 -11.92
CA ALA A 446 -11.13 -10.73 -11.85
C ALA A 446 -10.83 -10.33 -10.40
N LEU A 447 -9.55 -10.30 -10.06
CA LEU A 447 -9.02 -9.70 -8.83
C LEU A 447 -8.02 -8.61 -9.22
N VAL A 448 -8.32 -7.36 -8.87
CA VAL A 448 -7.40 -6.23 -9.05
C VAL A 448 -6.68 -5.96 -7.74
N LEU A 449 -5.36 -6.06 -7.76
CA LEU A 449 -4.48 -5.80 -6.64
C LEU A 449 -3.61 -4.58 -6.93
N VAL A 450 -3.72 -3.55 -6.09
CA VAL A 450 -2.90 -2.34 -6.14
C VAL A 450 -2.14 -2.19 -4.82
N GLU A 451 -0.81 -2.18 -4.89
CA GLU A 451 0.06 -2.18 -3.71
C GLU A 451 1.25 -1.23 -3.91
N GLN A 452 1.81 -0.74 -2.79
CA GLN A 452 3.04 0.04 -2.80
C GLN A 452 4.20 -0.83 -3.30
N ASP A 453 4.95 -0.36 -4.31
CA ASP A 453 6.01 -1.14 -4.95
C ASP A 453 7.39 -0.87 -4.32
N SER A 454 7.56 -1.32 -3.07
CA SER A 454 8.81 -1.18 -2.32
C SER A 454 9.05 -2.34 -1.37
N ASN A 455 10.31 -2.63 -1.03
CA ASN A 455 10.65 -3.75 -0.14
C ASN A 455 10.80 -3.30 1.33
N HIS A 456 9.69 -2.97 1.97
CA HIS A 456 9.68 -2.59 3.39
C HIS A 456 9.47 -3.78 4.33
N ASN A 457 9.38 -5.00 3.80
CA ASN A 457 9.20 -6.22 4.62
C ASN A 457 10.49 -7.04 4.81
N GLY A 458 11.66 -6.47 4.53
CA GLY A 458 12.95 -7.13 4.78
C GLY A 458 13.14 -7.54 6.25
N PRO A 459 13.92 -8.60 6.55
CA PRO A 459 14.09 -9.11 7.92
C PRO A 459 14.88 -8.15 8.82
N PHE A 460 15.79 -7.37 8.25
CA PHE A 460 16.69 -6.50 9.00
C PHE A 460 16.23 -5.04 9.00
N PHE A 461 16.30 -4.39 10.16
CA PHE A 461 15.88 -3.00 10.36
C PHE A 461 16.59 -2.02 9.41
N LEU A 462 17.92 -2.05 9.35
CA LEU A 462 18.67 -1.08 8.54
C LEU A 462 18.35 -1.19 7.05
N GLY A 463 18.15 -2.42 6.54
CA GLY A 463 17.73 -2.64 5.16
C GLY A 463 16.36 -2.03 4.86
N ARG A 464 15.38 -2.20 5.77
CA ARG A 464 14.07 -1.55 5.65
C ARG A 464 14.16 -0.03 5.75
N PHE A 465 14.98 0.48 6.67
CA PHE A 465 15.20 1.91 6.86
C PHE A 465 15.71 2.57 5.57
N MET A 466 16.75 1.98 4.96
CA MET A 466 17.32 2.50 3.71
C MET A 466 16.31 2.43 2.57
N GLU A 467 15.63 1.28 2.36
CA GLU A 467 14.64 1.18 1.29
C GLU A 467 13.47 2.17 1.48
N ALA A 468 13.00 2.35 2.72
CA ALA A 468 11.97 3.33 3.05
C ALA A 468 12.45 4.76 2.79
N LEU A 469 13.67 5.11 3.21
CA LEU A 469 14.22 6.45 2.96
C LEU A 469 14.25 6.72 1.45
N HIS A 470 14.68 5.73 0.65
CA HIS A 470 14.74 5.85 -0.80
C HIS A 470 13.34 6.02 -1.42
N TYR A 471 12.36 5.26 -0.94
CA TYR A 471 10.98 5.30 -1.41
C TYR A 471 10.29 6.62 -1.06
N TYR A 472 10.32 7.04 0.22
CA TYR A 472 9.65 8.26 0.65
C TYR A 472 10.37 9.53 0.19
N SER A 473 11.68 9.51 -0.04
CA SER A 473 12.35 10.62 -0.73
C SER A 473 11.78 10.87 -2.12
N ALA A 474 11.48 9.82 -2.90
CA ALA A 474 10.83 9.99 -4.20
C ALA A 474 9.41 10.60 -4.08
N ILE A 475 8.65 10.17 -3.08
CA ILE A 475 7.31 10.73 -2.80
C ILE A 475 7.41 12.21 -2.42
N PHE A 476 8.28 12.57 -1.48
CA PHE A 476 8.42 13.96 -1.03
C PHE A 476 8.99 14.86 -2.12
N ASP A 477 9.93 14.37 -2.94
CA ASP A 477 10.42 15.09 -4.11
C ASP A 477 9.30 15.35 -5.12
N SER A 478 8.37 14.40 -5.30
CA SER A 478 7.21 14.59 -6.18
C SER A 478 6.25 15.65 -5.64
N LEU A 479 6.01 15.68 -4.32
CA LEU A 479 5.19 16.71 -3.68
C LEU A 479 5.86 18.08 -3.76
N ASP A 480 7.18 18.14 -3.62
CA ASP A 480 7.98 19.36 -3.74
C ASP A 480 7.89 19.96 -5.16
N ALA A 481 7.83 19.12 -6.19
CA ALA A 481 7.69 19.54 -7.58
C ALA A 481 6.25 19.99 -7.94
N MET A 482 5.23 19.49 -7.24
CA MET A 482 3.82 19.77 -7.54
C MET A 482 3.24 20.95 -6.76
N LEU A 483 3.78 21.25 -5.58
CA LEU A 483 3.18 22.18 -4.61
C LEU A 483 4.12 23.35 -4.28
N PRO A 484 3.57 24.52 -3.91
CA PRO A 484 4.37 25.64 -3.42
C PRO A 484 5.27 25.30 -2.24
N LYS A 485 6.36 26.07 -2.06
CA LYS A 485 7.37 25.86 -1.01
C LYS A 485 6.81 25.92 0.41
N TYR A 486 5.69 26.60 0.67
CA TYR A 486 5.07 26.69 2.00
C TYR A 486 3.60 26.26 1.99
N ASP A 487 3.27 25.19 1.27
CA ASP A 487 1.90 24.66 1.22
C ASP A 487 1.53 23.88 2.50
N THR A 488 0.52 24.36 3.20
CA THR A 488 -0.01 23.76 4.43
C THR A 488 -0.62 22.38 4.22
N ARG A 489 -1.20 22.14 3.04
CA ARG A 489 -1.76 20.83 2.66
C ARG A 489 -0.65 19.81 2.49
N ARG A 490 0.50 20.22 1.94
CA ARG A 490 1.68 19.35 1.83
C ARG A 490 2.14 18.86 3.20
N ALA A 491 2.25 19.77 4.17
CA ALA A 491 2.67 19.38 5.51
C ALA A 491 1.66 18.42 6.18
N LYS A 492 0.35 18.58 5.92
CA LYS A 492 -0.66 17.62 6.40
C LYS A 492 -0.48 16.23 5.77
N ILE A 493 -0.28 16.17 4.46
CA ILE A 493 0.01 14.94 3.71
C ILE A 493 1.27 14.26 4.27
N GLU A 494 2.38 15.00 4.36
CA GLU A 494 3.67 14.47 4.79
C GLU A 494 3.63 14.00 6.26
N GLN A 495 3.02 14.77 7.17
CA GLN A 495 3.10 14.50 8.63
C GLN A 495 1.97 13.63 9.19
N PHE A 496 0.79 13.56 8.57
CA PHE A 496 -0.33 12.78 9.09
C PHE A 496 -0.72 11.57 8.24
N TYR A 497 -0.16 11.45 7.03
CA TYR A 497 -0.30 10.24 6.20
C TYR A 497 1.04 9.51 6.05
N PHE A 498 2.01 10.06 5.31
CA PHE A 498 3.27 9.35 5.05
C PHE A 498 4.15 9.15 6.29
N ALA A 499 4.17 10.10 7.22
CA ALA A 499 4.92 9.93 8.46
C ALA A 499 4.41 8.76 9.32
N GLU A 500 3.11 8.44 9.26
CA GLU A 500 2.55 7.30 9.99
C GLU A 500 3.01 5.98 9.38
N GLU A 501 3.07 5.89 8.05
CA GLU A 501 3.62 4.72 7.36
C GLU A 501 5.12 4.56 7.68
N ILE A 502 5.90 5.65 7.54
CA ILE A 502 7.34 5.69 7.88
C ILE A 502 7.55 5.24 9.33
N LYS A 503 6.80 5.80 10.26
CA LYS A 503 6.89 5.47 11.69
C LYS A 503 6.61 4.00 11.93
N ASN A 504 5.59 3.42 11.29
CA ASN A 504 5.31 1.99 11.45
C ASN A 504 6.46 1.11 10.93
N ILE A 505 7.01 1.43 9.75
CA ILE A 505 8.13 0.70 9.13
C ILE A 505 9.39 0.76 10.01
N VAL A 506 9.70 1.95 10.53
CA VAL A 506 10.95 2.22 11.27
C VAL A 506 10.85 1.77 12.73
N SER A 507 9.76 2.10 13.43
CA SER A 507 9.68 1.89 14.88
C SER A 507 9.12 0.54 15.30
N CYS A 508 8.20 -0.06 14.52
CA CYS A 508 7.50 -1.26 14.93
C CYS A 508 8.19 -2.56 14.48
N GLU A 509 7.91 -3.65 15.20
CA GLU A 509 8.31 -5.02 14.87
C GLU A 509 7.16 -5.99 15.16
N GLY A 510 7.29 -7.25 14.70
CA GLY A 510 6.30 -8.30 14.98
C GLY A 510 4.89 -7.91 14.54
N MET A 511 3.89 -8.18 15.39
CA MET A 511 2.48 -7.89 15.07
C MET A 511 2.15 -6.40 14.98
N ALA A 512 2.92 -5.54 15.65
CA ALA A 512 2.70 -4.09 15.63
C ALA A 512 3.15 -3.44 14.30
N ARG A 513 4.04 -4.09 13.55
CA ARG A 513 4.42 -3.64 12.21
C ARG A 513 3.40 -4.14 11.19
N VAL A 514 2.61 -3.22 10.65
CA VAL A 514 1.55 -3.49 9.66
C VAL A 514 1.97 -3.07 8.25
N GLU A 515 2.81 -2.04 8.11
CA GLU A 515 3.30 -1.53 6.83
C GLU A 515 4.41 -2.42 6.29
N ARG A 516 4.01 -3.49 5.61
CA ARG A 516 4.89 -4.56 5.13
C ARG A 516 4.85 -4.64 3.61
N HIS A 517 5.16 -3.51 2.97
CA HIS A 517 5.18 -3.40 1.52
C HIS A 517 6.17 -4.40 0.92
N GLU A 518 5.77 -4.97 -0.20
CA GLU A 518 6.59 -5.90 -0.99
C GLU A 518 6.47 -5.52 -2.46
N ARG A 519 7.56 -5.73 -3.21
CA ARG A 519 7.59 -5.41 -4.63
C ARG A 519 6.63 -6.28 -5.44
N VAL A 520 6.24 -5.79 -6.61
CA VAL A 520 5.32 -6.48 -7.54
C VAL A 520 5.77 -7.92 -7.88
N ASP A 521 7.08 -8.16 -8.00
CA ASP A 521 7.62 -9.50 -8.26
C ASP A 521 7.41 -10.49 -7.08
N GLN A 522 7.32 -9.98 -5.85
CA GLN A 522 6.99 -10.80 -4.67
C GLN A 522 5.49 -11.07 -4.60
N TRP A 523 4.65 -10.07 -4.89
CA TRP A 523 3.20 -10.26 -5.02
C TRP A 523 2.86 -11.28 -6.11
N ARG A 524 3.46 -11.18 -7.30
CA ARG A 524 3.26 -12.16 -8.38
C ARG A 524 3.53 -13.59 -7.94
N ARG A 525 4.62 -13.84 -7.21
CA ARG A 525 4.91 -15.18 -6.66
C ARG A 525 3.86 -15.64 -5.65
N ARG A 526 3.33 -14.74 -4.81
CA ARG A 526 2.30 -15.06 -3.82
C ARG A 526 0.96 -15.40 -4.49
N MET A 527 0.57 -14.60 -5.48
CA MET A 527 -0.65 -14.80 -6.26
C MET A 527 -0.61 -16.12 -7.02
N SER A 528 0.48 -16.39 -7.77
CA SER A 528 0.63 -17.67 -8.49
C SER A 528 0.65 -18.87 -7.56
N ARG A 529 1.28 -18.77 -6.38
CA ARG A 529 1.26 -19.86 -5.39
C ARG A 529 -0.12 -20.12 -4.80
N ALA A 530 -0.99 -19.10 -4.79
CA ALA A 530 -2.38 -19.24 -4.37
C ALA A 530 -3.31 -19.75 -5.48
N GLY A 531 -2.79 -20.03 -6.68
CA GLY A 531 -3.56 -20.56 -7.82
C GLY A 531 -3.92 -19.52 -8.87
N PHE A 532 -3.73 -18.23 -8.61
CA PHE A 532 -4.13 -17.18 -9.53
C PHE A 532 -3.21 -17.08 -10.76
N GLN A 533 -3.82 -16.80 -11.91
CA GLN A 533 -3.16 -16.53 -13.17
C GLN A 533 -3.16 -15.02 -13.45
N ALA A 534 -2.02 -14.48 -13.89
CA ALA A 534 -1.92 -13.06 -14.22
C ALA A 534 -2.74 -12.74 -15.47
N ALA A 535 -3.52 -11.66 -15.41
CA ALA A 535 -4.22 -11.08 -16.55
C ALA A 535 -3.61 -9.71 -16.91
N PRO A 536 -3.38 -9.42 -18.21
CA PRO A 536 -2.78 -8.18 -18.63
C PRO A 536 -3.71 -6.98 -18.38
N ILE A 537 -3.15 -5.86 -17.93
CA ILE A 537 -3.87 -4.58 -17.79
C ILE A 537 -3.75 -3.79 -19.10
N LYS A 538 -4.87 -3.54 -19.76
CA LYS A 538 -4.91 -2.94 -21.11
C LYS A 538 -5.14 -1.42 -21.11
N VAL A 539 -4.67 -0.70 -20.09
CA VAL A 539 -4.88 0.76 -19.95
C VAL A 539 -3.60 1.57 -19.83
N MET A 540 -2.49 1.09 -20.38
CA MET A 540 -1.22 1.82 -20.34
C MET A 540 -1.32 3.19 -21.04
N ALA A 541 -1.91 3.26 -22.22
CA ALA A 541 -2.02 4.51 -22.99
C ALA A 541 -2.89 5.54 -22.25
N GLN A 542 -4.05 5.11 -21.76
CA GLN A 542 -4.96 5.92 -20.96
C GLN A 542 -4.31 6.34 -19.64
N GLY A 543 -3.53 5.47 -19.00
CA GLY A 543 -2.77 5.77 -17.79
C GLY A 543 -1.70 6.86 -18.01
N LYS A 544 -0.98 6.81 -19.15
CA LYS A 544 -0.03 7.87 -19.55
C LYS A 544 -0.72 9.20 -19.82
N GLN A 545 -1.89 9.18 -20.46
CA GLN A 545 -2.68 10.38 -20.68
C GLN A 545 -3.23 10.94 -19.35
N TRP A 546 -3.69 10.06 -18.47
CA TRP A 546 -4.25 10.41 -17.16
C TRP A 546 -3.21 11.10 -16.27
N ILE A 547 -1.99 10.55 -16.17
CA ILE A 547 -0.92 11.18 -15.38
C ILE A 547 -0.46 12.53 -15.98
N GLY A 548 -0.66 12.72 -17.29
CA GLY A 548 -0.40 13.99 -17.98
C GLY A 548 -1.18 15.18 -17.43
N LYS A 549 -2.29 14.94 -16.70
CA LYS A 549 -3.12 15.98 -16.06
C LYS A 549 -2.49 16.57 -14.79
N PHE A 550 -1.50 15.90 -14.20
CA PHE A 550 -0.84 16.34 -12.99
C PHE A 550 0.28 17.34 -13.30
N LYS A 551 0.56 18.24 -12.35
CA LYS A 551 1.77 19.07 -12.40
C LYS A 551 3.01 18.17 -12.34
N ALA A 552 4.10 18.61 -12.97
CA ALA A 552 5.33 17.85 -13.08
C ALA A 552 5.15 16.43 -13.67
N SER A 553 4.15 16.25 -14.55
CA SER A 553 3.83 14.97 -15.20
C SER A 553 5.01 14.36 -15.96
N GLU A 554 5.92 15.19 -16.49
CA GLU A 554 7.15 14.76 -17.16
C GLU A 554 8.11 13.93 -16.27
N SER A 555 8.05 14.13 -14.95
CA SER A 555 8.85 13.36 -13.99
C SER A 555 8.15 12.09 -13.51
N TYR A 556 6.84 11.96 -13.73
CA TYR A 556 6.12 10.73 -13.47
C TYR A 556 6.29 9.73 -14.62
N THR A 557 6.28 8.45 -14.28
CA THR A 557 6.38 7.36 -15.25
C THR A 557 5.23 6.40 -15.07
N VAL A 558 4.56 6.02 -16.15
CA VAL A 558 3.60 4.90 -16.18
C VAL A 558 4.13 3.87 -17.16
N VAL A 559 4.53 2.72 -16.64
CA VAL A 559 5.18 1.65 -17.41
C VAL A 559 4.47 0.32 -17.20
N GLU A 560 4.47 -0.52 -18.23
CA GLU A 560 4.05 -1.91 -18.10
C GLU A 560 5.26 -2.77 -17.70
N GLU A 561 5.13 -3.52 -16.61
CA GLU A 561 6.13 -4.47 -16.15
C GLU A 561 5.50 -5.85 -15.92
N LYS A 562 5.82 -6.80 -16.80
CA LYS A 562 5.37 -8.21 -16.70
C LYS A 562 3.85 -8.33 -16.48
N GLY A 563 3.06 -7.60 -17.28
CA GLY A 563 1.60 -7.56 -17.22
C GLY A 563 1.00 -6.70 -16.09
N CYS A 564 1.82 -6.03 -15.29
CA CYS A 564 1.39 -5.07 -14.27
C CYS A 564 1.59 -3.64 -14.78
N LEU A 565 0.77 -2.69 -14.31
CA LEU A 565 0.96 -1.26 -14.59
C LEU A 565 1.58 -0.58 -13.38
N VAL A 566 2.73 0.07 -13.57
CA VAL A 566 3.52 0.66 -12.49
C VAL A 566 3.58 2.18 -12.65
N LEU A 567 3.15 2.89 -11.62
CA LEU A 567 3.34 4.33 -11.46
C LEU A 567 4.64 4.57 -10.68
N GLY A 568 5.51 5.41 -11.24
CA GLY A 568 6.79 5.78 -10.66
C GLY A 568 7.07 7.28 -10.72
N TRP A 569 8.07 7.71 -9.96
CA TRP A 569 8.60 9.08 -9.97
C TRP A 569 10.10 9.02 -10.27
N LYS A 570 10.55 9.69 -11.34
CA LYS A 570 11.94 9.67 -11.83
C LYS A 570 12.55 8.26 -11.84
N SER A 571 11.79 7.29 -12.33
CA SER A 571 12.11 5.85 -12.39
C SER A 571 12.13 5.08 -11.07
N LYS A 572 11.82 5.69 -9.91
CA LYS A 572 11.53 4.94 -8.68
C LYS A 572 10.07 4.46 -8.71
N PRO A 573 9.79 3.15 -8.71
CA PRO A 573 8.43 2.64 -8.59
C PRO A 573 7.80 3.10 -7.27
N ILE A 574 6.55 3.54 -7.36
CA ILE A 574 5.74 3.96 -6.20
C ILE A 574 4.60 2.95 -6.00
N VAL A 575 3.81 2.70 -7.03
CA VAL A 575 2.63 1.82 -6.95
C VAL A 575 2.60 0.87 -8.14
N ALA A 576 2.27 -0.37 -7.87
CA ALA A 576 2.01 -1.38 -8.90
C ALA A 576 0.55 -1.82 -8.83
N ALA A 577 -0.11 -1.81 -9.98
CA ALA A 577 -1.42 -2.41 -10.18
C ALA A 577 -1.29 -3.69 -11.00
N SER A 578 -2.00 -4.74 -10.60
CA SER A 578 -2.01 -6.05 -11.25
C SER A 578 -3.41 -6.66 -11.27
N CYS A 579 -3.72 -7.43 -12.30
CA CYS A 579 -5.01 -8.12 -12.44
C CYS A 579 -4.79 -9.63 -12.48
N TRP A 580 -5.70 -10.38 -11.87
CA TRP A 580 -5.59 -11.82 -11.65
C TRP A 580 -6.91 -12.53 -11.92
N LYS A 581 -6.85 -13.79 -12.38
CA LYS A 581 -7.98 -14.69 -12.58
C LYS A 581 -7.74 -16.01 -11.84
N CYS A 582 -8.82 -16.68 -11.45
CA CYS A 582 -8.77 -18.05 -10.91
C CYS A 582 -8.43 -19.07 -12.00
#